data_AF-A0A7G6TVP2-F1
#
_entry.id   AF-A0A7G6TVP2-F1
#
_cell.length_a   1.000
_cell.length_b   1.000
_cell.length_c   1.000
_cell.angle_alpha   90.00
_cell.angle_beta   90.00
_cell.angle_gamma   90.00
#
_symmetry.space_group_name_H-M   'P 1'
#
loop_
_entity.id
_entity.type
_entity.pdbx_description
1 polymer ?
#
loop_
_entity_poly.entity_id
_entity_poly.type
_entity_poly.pdbx_seq_one_letter_code
_entity_poly.pdbx_strand_id
1 'polypeptide(L)'
;MEVELRETLDRAEEIIGRVRKLATISARASYLTLAWGNRLGTPLAREKQAVLDEIDAQLAELKVTPQQLADIQRPFVKMVRLDFFSLFQGVLSQYAGIINTELTEAVHKAGDPSVAAGLSMKHSDLITAWGKRVRKDDPAADLEKQSLESLLNEYIPKSGEWLSDKDLSAIQKFKAEIVRLNADCEKKGGYTPEAVTYYDRYSGDHNIDKAQQLRNEALQ
;
A
#
# COMPACT_ATOMS: atom_id res chain seq x y z
N MET A 1 -56.12 11.57 14.74
CA MET A 1 -55.27 10.57 15.41
C MET A 1 -54.54 9.63 14.46
N GLU A 2 -55.18 8.70 13.73
CA GLU A 2 -54.43 7.77 12.85
C GLU A 2 -53.78 8.46 11.62
N VAL A 3 -54.44 9.49 11.08
CA VAL A 3 -53.93 10.28 9.94
C VAL A 3 -52.74 11.17 10.35
N GLU A 4 -52.84 11.89 11.47
CA GLU A 4 -51.75 12.72 12.00
C GLU A 4 -50.51 11.89 12.37
N LEU A 5 -50.71 10.64 12.83
CA LEU A 5 -49.62 9.72 13.12
C LEU A 5 -48.89 9.30 11.84
N ARG A 6 -49.63 9.00 10.77
CA ARG A 6 -49.05 8.67 9.45
C ARG A 6 -48.31 9.86 8.85
N GLU A 7 -48.89 11.06 8.86
CA GLU A 7 -48.21 12.27 8.36
C GLU A 7 -46.92 12.58 9.15
N THR A 8 -46.94 12.35 10.47
CA THR A 8 -45.74 12.52 11.31
C THR A 8 -44.67 11.48 10.98
N LEU A 9 -45.06 10.23 10.75
CA LEU A 9 -44.17 9.15 10.34
C LEU A 9 -43.55 9.41 8.96
N ASP A 10 -44.37 9.79 7.97
CA ASP A 10 -43.89 10.10 6.62
C ASP A 10 -42.88 11.24 6.63
N ARG A 11 -43.15 12.29 7.42
CA ARG A 11 -42.24 13.42 7.57
C ARG A 11 -40.94 13.04 8.30
N ALA A 12 -41.02 12.15 9.29
CA ALA A 12 -39.85 11.61 9.95
C ALA A 12 -38.99 10.75 8.99
N GLU A 13 -39.61 9.90 8.17
CA GLU A 13 -38.92 9.12 7.14
C GLU A 13 -38.27 10.02 6.08
N GLU A 14 -38.95 11.09 5.65
CA GLU A 14 -38.39 12.07 4.73
C GLU A 14 -37.15 12.76 5.33
N ILE A 15 -37.22 13.20 6.59
CA ILE A 15 -36.10 13.82 7.30
C ILE A 15 -34.94 12.83 7.43
N ILE A 16 -35.20 11.59 7.84
CA ILE A 16 -34.17 10.53 7.94
C ILE A 16 -33.54 10.28 6.57
N GLY A 17 -34.34 10.26 5.49
CA GLY A 17 -33.85 10.12 4.12
C GLY A 17 -32.90 11.25 3.72
N ARG A 18 -33.26 12.50 4.06
CA ARG A 18 -32.39 13.68 3.82
C ARG A 18 -31.10 13.62 4.64
N VAL A 19 -31.17 13.23 5.91
CA VAL A 19 -30.01 13.04 6.80
C VAL A 19 -29.08 11.95 6.26
N ARG A 20 -29.62 10.80 5.85
CA ARG A 20 -28.84 9.70 5.22
C ARG A 20 -28.10 10.17 3.98
N LYS A 21 -28.77 10.95 3.12
CA LYS A 21 -28.14 11.51 1.91
C LYS A 21 -27.00 12.47 2.25
N LEU A 22 -27.20 13.36 3.23
CA LEU A 22 -26.16 14.29 3.68
C LEU A 22 -24.96 13.55 4.30
N ALA A 23 -25.22 12.58 5.17
CA ALA A 23 -24.19 11.75 5.80
C ALA A 23 -23.37 10.99 4.76
N THR A 24 -24.02 10.44 3.73
CA THR A 24 -23.35 9.76 2.60
C THR A 24 -22.41 10.70 1.85
N ILE A 25 -22.84 11.93 1.55
CA ILE A 25 -22.03 12.94 0.87
C ILE A 25 -20.83 13.35 1.74
N SER A 26 -21.08 13.60 3.03
CA SER A 26 -20.06 13.97 4.00
C SER A 26 -19.01 12.86 4.15
N ALA A 27 -19.44 11.61 4.31
CA ALA A 27 -18.56 10.46 4.39
C ALA A 27 -17.69 10.34 3.13
N ARG A 28 -18.29 10.45 1.93
CA ARG A 28 -17.53 10.42 0.68
C ARG A 28 -16.48 11.54 0.61
N ALA A 29 -16.80 12.74 1.09
CA ALA A 29 -15.86 13.84 1.17
C ALA A 29 -14.71 13.55 2.16
N SER A 30 -15.00 12.95 3.32
CA SER A 30 -13.99 12.52 4.30
C SER A 30 -13.08 11.44 3.74
N TYR A 31 -13.63 10.40 3.10
CA TYR A 31 -12.87 9.35 2.45
C TYR A 31 -11.96 9.89 1.35
N LEU A 32 -12.45 10.83 0.52
CA LEU A 32 -11.62 11.52 -0.48
C LEU A 32 -10.53 12.38 0.19
N THR A 33 -10.89 13.14 1.22
CA THR A 33 -9.94 13.99 1.94
C THR A 33 -8.83 13.16 2.59
N LEU A 34 -9.14 12.00 3.19
CA LEU A 34 -8.15 11.14 3.83
C LEU A 34 -7.34 10.31 2.82
N ALA A 35 -7.95 9.95 1.68
CA ALA A 35 -7.25 9.38 0.54
C ALA A 35 -6.13 10.32 0.05
N TRP A 36 -6.46 11.58 -0.21
CA TRP A 36 -5.51 12.55 -0.79
C TRP A 36 -4.69 13.33 0.24
N GLY A 37 -5.18 13.43 1.47
CA GLY A 37 -4.63 14.23 2.56
C GLY A 37 -3.46 13.56 3.26
N ASN A 38 -2.36 14.32 3.36
CA ASN A 38 -1.16 14.03 4.14
C ASN A 38 -0.57 12.63 3.95
N ARG A 39 0.05 12.39 2.79
CA ARG A 39 0.93 11.24 2.56
C ARG A 39 2.35 11.42 3.13
N LEU A 40 2.66 12.60 3.67
CA LEU A 40 3.96 12.96 4.26
C LEU A 40 3.92 12.92 5.80
N GLY A 41 3.72 11.73 6.35
CA GLY A 41 4.08 11.43 7.74
C GLY A 41 3.02 11.58 8.83
N THR A 42 1.97 12.40 8.66
CA THR A 42 0.89 12.51 9.69
C THR A 42 -0.47 12.90 9.12
N PRO A 43 -1.60 12.36 9.58
CA PRO A 43 -1.73 11.34 10.62
C PRO A 43 -1.31 9.94 10.13
N LEU A 44 -1.00 9.04 11.07
CA LEU A 44 -0.63 7.65 10.79
C LEU A 44 -1.78 6.88 10.11
N ALA A 45 -1.49 5.78 9.41
CA ALA A 45 -2.55 4.99 8.77
C ALA A 45 -3.59 4.52 9.80
N ARG A 46 -3.14 4.21 11.03
CA ARG A 46 -4.03 3.82 12.14
C ARG A 46 -5.04 4.90 12.52
N GLU A 47 -4.60 6.15 12.52
CA GLU A 47 -5.41 7.30 12.94
C GLU A 47 -6.43 7.64 11.86
N LYS A 48 -6.00 7.60 10.59
CA LYS A 48 -6.91 7.72 9.45
C LYS A 48 -7.97 6.63 9.47
N GLN A 49 -7.57 5.38 9.70
CA GLN A 49 -8.50 4.26 9.73
C GLN A 49 -9.49 4.35 10.89
N ALA A 50 -9.07 4.81 12.07
CA ALA A 50 -9.97 4.98 13.21
C ALA A 50 -11.10 5.98 12.90
N VAL A 51 -10.78 7.12 12.28
CA VAL A 51 -11.80 8.10 11.84
C VAL A 51 -12.75 7.49 10.81
N LEU A 52 -12.24 6.69 9.88
CA LEU A 52 -13.08 6.02 8.87
C LEU A 52 -13.98 4.94 9.49
N ASP A 53 -13.48 4.19 10.47
CA ASP A 53 -14.27 3.18 11.19
C ASP A 53 -15.43 3.83 11.97
N GLU A 54 -15.24 5.03 12.53
CA GLU A 54 -16.33 5.82 13.14
C GLU A 54 -17.37 6.28 12.11
N ILE A 55 -16.93 6.72 10.92
CA ILE A 55 -17.82 7.08 9.82
C ILE A 55 -18.64 5.87 9.38
N ASP A 56 -18.02 4.70 9.25
CA ASP A 56 -18.69 3.46 8.85
C ASP A 56 -19.77 3.05 9.86
N ALA A 57 -19.49 3.20 11.16
CA ALA A 57 -20.48 2.97 12.22
C ALA A 57 -21.70 3.90 12.08
N GLN A 58 -21.48 5.20 11.85
CA GLN A 58 -22.56 6.17 11.63
C GLN A 58 -23.40 5.85 10.38
N LEU A 59 -22.75 5.46 9.28
CA LEU A 59 -23.46 5.08 8.05
C LEU A 59 -24.29 3.81 8.24
N ALA A 60 -23.79 2.83 9.02
CA ALA A 60 -24.52 1.62 9.36
C ALA A 60 -25.77 1.92 10.21
N GLU A 61 -25.66 2.82 11.19
CA GLU A 61 -26.81 3.29 11.99
C GLU A 61 -27.89 3.93 11.11
N LEU A 62 -27.47 4.69 10.09
CA LEU A 62 -28.35 5.33 9.11
C LEU A 62 -28.90 4.35 8.05
N LYS A 63 -28.62 3.05 8.15
CA LYS A 63 -29.06 2.01 7.21
C LYS A 63 -28.56 2.22 5.78
N VAL A 64 -27.35 2.76 5.62
CA VAL A 64 -26.65 2.75 4.33
C VAL A 64 -26.35 1.30 3.95
N THR A 65 -26.64 0.93 2.71
CA THR A 65 -26.46 -0.45 2.25
C THR A 65 -24.97 -0.78 2.07
N PRO A 66 -24.57 -2.07 2.17
CA PRO A 66 -23.18 -2.47 1.93
C PRO A 66 -22.65 -2.05 0.55
N GLN A 67 -23.51 -2.06 -0.48
CA GLN A 67 -23.15 -1.63 -1.82
C GLN A 67 -22.81 -0.13 -1.89
N GLN A 68 -23.65 0.70 -1.25
CA GLN A 68 -23.39 2.15 -1.16
C GLN A 68 -22.13 2.45 -0.36
N LEU A 69 -21.90 1.70 0.73
CA LEU A 69 -20.71 1.83 1.54
C LEU A 69 -19.44 1.50 0.73
N ALA A 70 -19.46 0.41 -0.04
CA ALA A 70 -18.35 0.06 -0.93
C ALA A 70 -18.07 1.15 -1.99
N ASP A 71 -19.11 1.79 -2.53
CA ASP A 71 -18.95 2.92 -3.46
C ASP A 71 -18.32 4.16 -2.79
N ILE A 72 -18.66 4.43 -1.53
CA ILE A 72 -18.09 5.53 -0.72
C ILE A 72 -16.62 5.25 -0.40
N GLN A 73 -16.29 4.02 -0.01
CA GLN A 73 -14.95 3.57 0.39
C GLN A 73 -13.99 3.41 -0.79
N ARG A 74 -14.50 3.17 -2.01
CA ARG A 74 -13.70 2.86 -3.20
C ARG A 74 -12.49 3.78 -3.42
N PRO A 75 -12.58 5.12 -3.31
CA PRO A 75 -11.42 5.99 -3.51
C PRO A 75 -10.30 5.72 -2.50
N PHE A 76 -10.63 5.40 -1.26
CA PHE A 76 -9.64 5.10 -0.23
C PHE A 76 -9.04 3.71 -0.41
N VAL A 77 -9.84 2.70 -0.77
CA VAL A 77 -9.32 1.36 -1.11
C VAL A 77 -8.29 1.42 -2.23
N LYS A 78 -8.57 2.21 -3.28
CA LYS A 78 -7.61 2.46 -4.37
C LYS A 78 -6.30 3.07 -3.88
N MET A 79 -6.37 3.95 -2.88
CA MET A 79 -5.18 4.56 -2.28
C MET A 79 -4.41 3.59 -1.39
N VAL A 80 -5.08 2.77 -0.59
CA VAL A 80 -4.45 1.68 0.17
C VAL A 80 -3.64 0.77 -0.75
N ARG A 81 -4.19 0.43 -1.93
CA ARG A 81 -3.49 -0.35 -2.95
C ARG A 81 -2.21 0.33 -3.44
N LEU A 82 -2.29 1.63 -3.72
CA LEU A 82 -1.13 2.43 -4.14
C LEU A 82 -0.09 2.60 -3.02
N ASP A 83 -0.53 2.70 -1.77
CA ASP A 83 0.34 2.77 -0.59
C ASP A 83 1.15 1.47 -0.46
N PHE A 84 0.50 0.30 -0.59
CA PHE A 84 1.18 -1.00 -0.60
C PHE A 84 2.16 -1.17 -1.76
N PHE A 85 1.81 -0.69 -2.95
CA PHE A 85 2.74 -0.64 -4.08
C PHE A 85 3.97 0.22 -3.76
N SER A 86 3.75 1.42 -3.19
CA SER A 86 4.82 2.36 -2.85
C SER A 86 5.74 1.82 -1.77
N LEU A 87 5.18 1.14 -0.76
CA LEU A 87 5.93 0.40 0.26
C LEU A 87 6.82 -0.67 -0.39
N PHE A 88 6.26 -1.50 -1.26
CA PHE A 88 7.03 -2.55 -1.95
C PHE A 88 8.19 -1.97 -2.75
N GLN A 89 7.92 -0.92 -3.54
CA GLN A 89 8.94 -0.23 -4.33
C GLN A 89 10.02 0.40 -3.44
N GLY A 90 9.63 1.06 -2.35
CA GLY A 90 10.54 1.66 -1.39
C GLY A 90 11.48 0.64 -0.77
N VAL A 91 10.93 -0.45 -0.24
CA VAL A 91 11.72 -1.55 0.35
C VAL A 91 12.68 -2.17 -0.67
N LEU A 92 12.22 -2.44 -1.90
CA LEU A 92 13.08 -3.00 -2.95
C LEU A 92 14.23 -2.06 -3.33
N SER A 93 13.96 -0.75 -3.39
CA SER A 93 14.99 0.27 -3.64
C SER A 93 16.01 0.35 -2.50
N GLN A 94 15.56 0.27 -1.25
CA GLN A 94 16.46 0.23 -0.10
C GLN A 94 17.29 -1.05 -0.07
N TYR A 95 16.69 -2.18 -0.46
CA TYR A 95 17.39 -3.46 -0.57
C TYR A 95 18.55 -3.41 -1.59
N ALA A 96 18.31 -2.80 -2.75
CA ALA A 96 19.36 -2.55 -3.74
C ALA A 96 20.50 -1.69 -3.17
N GLY A 97 20.16 -0.66 -2.37
CA GLY A 97 21.14 0.18 -1.68
C GLY A 97 22.00 -0.59 -0.68
N ILE A 98 21.40 -1.53 0.08
CA ILE A 98 22.12 -2.41 1.01
C ILE A 98 23.14 -3.27 0.25
N ILE A 99 22.72 -3.94 -0.83
CA ILE A 99 23.65 -4.77 -1.63
C ILE A 99 24.78 -3.92 -2.21
N ASN A 100 24.47 -2.73 -2.74
CA ASN A 100 25.49 -1.85 -3.30
C ASN A 100 26.52 -1.40 -2.24
N THR A 101 26.07 -1.16 -1.01
CA THR A 101 26.95 -0.82 0.13
C THR A 101 27.88 -2.00 0.46
N GLU A 102 27.34 -3.22 0.57
CA GLU A 102 28.13 -4.43 0.82
C GLU A 102 29.18 -4.67 -0.27
N LEU A 103 28.81 -4.51 -1.55
CA LEU A 103 29.74 -4.65 -2.67
C LEU A 103 30.85 -3.61 -2.61
N THR A 104 30.52 -2.36 -2.29
CA THR A 104 31.50 -1.27 -2.15
C THR A 104 32.47 -1.55 -1.01
N GLU A 105 31.98 -2.01 0.14
CA GLU A 105 32.83 -2.42 1.25
C GLU A 105 33.73 -3.61 0.89
N ALA A 106 33.21 -4.58 0.13
CA ALA A 106 34.00 -5.71 -0.34
C ALA A 106 35.14 -5.25 -1.26
N VAL A 107 34.92 -4.24 -2.10
CA VAL A 107 35.99 -3.61 -2.91
C VAL A 107 37.08 -3.02 -2.02
N HIS A 108 36.70 -2.27 -0.98
CA HIS A 108 37.66 -1.66 -0.07
C HIS A 108 38.46 -2.69 0.75
N LYS A 109 37.88 -3.85 1.03
CA LYS A 109 38.49 -4.92 1.84
C LYS A 109 39.22 -5.98 1.00
N ALA A 110 39.07 -5.96 -0.33
CA ALA A 110 39.63 -7.00 -1.19
C ALA A 110 41.15 -6.89 -1.34
N GLY A 111 41.83 -8.04 -1.30
CA GLY A 111 43.26 -8.13 -1.63
C GLY A 111 43.57 -7.85 -3.10
N ASP A 112 42.56 -7.97 -3.98
CA ASP A 112 42.59 -7.50 -5.37
C ASP A 112 41.38 -6.59 -5.64
N PRO A 113 41.56 -5.25 -5.57
CA PRO A 113 40.50 -4.29 -5.80
C PRO A 113 39.90 -4.33 -7.21
N SER A 114 40.62 -4.85 -8.22
CA SER A 114 40.17 -4.86 -9.62
C SER A 114 39.00 -5.82 -9.85
N VAL A 115 39.10 -7.04 -9.29
CA VAL A 115 38.03 -8.05 -9.38
C VAL A 115 36.78 -7.58 -8.65
N ALA A 116 36.94 -7.00 -7.46
CA ALA A 116 35.83 -6.52 -6.65
C ALA A 116 35.15 -5.29 -7.28
N ALA A 117 35.92 -4.37 -7.88
CA ALA A 117 35.37 -3.26 -8.66
C ALA A 117 34.53 -3.75 -9.86
N GLY A 118 34.99 -4.80 -10.55
CA GLY A 118 34.24 -5.42 -11.65
C GLY A 118 32.88 -5.98 -11.22
N LEU A 119 32.78 -6.57 -10.02
CA LEU A 119 31.51 -7.05 -9.46
C LEU A 119 30.55 -5.91 -9.10
N SER A 120 31.07 -4.83 -8.51
CA SER A 120 30.27 -3.62 -8.20
C SER A 120 29.71 -2.98 -9.48
N MET A 121 30.54 -2.82 -10.52
CA MET A 121 30.09 -2.31 -11.82
C MET A 121 29.03 -3.19 -12.45
N LYS A 122 29.23 -4.52 -12.47
CA LYS A 122 28.25 -5.47 -13.00
C LYS A 122 26.90 -5.38 -12.28
N HIS A 123 26.91 -5.23 -10.95
CA HIS A 123 25.69 -5.05 -10.19
C HIS A 123 24.97 -3.75 -10.54
N SER A 124 25.72 -2.64 -10.68
CA SER A 124 25.19 -1.35 -11.11
C SER A 124 24.53 -1.43 -12.49
N ASP A 125 25.14 -2.13 -13.44
CA ASP A 125 24.59 -2.35 -14.78
C ASP A 125 23.27 -3.12 -14.73
N LEU A 126 23.21 -4.19 -13.93
CA LEU A 126 22.00 -5.01 -13.77
C LEU A 126 20.85 -4.23 -13.10
N ILE A 127 21.14 -3.42 -12.07
CA ILE A 127 20.14 -2.52 -11.47
C ILE A 127 19.67 -1.48 -12.48
N THR A 128 20.58 -0.89 -13.26
CA THR A 128 20.23 0.12 -14.27
C THR A 128 19.32 -0.47 -15.35
N ALA A 129 19.63 -1.69 -15.81
CA ALA A 129 18.79 -2.39 -16.77
C ALA A 129 17.39 -2.71 -16.20
N TRP A 130 17.34 -3.21 -14.97
CA TRP A 130 16.08 -3.45 -14.25
C TRP A 130 15.27 -2.16 -14.09
N GLY A 131 15.90 -1.07 -13.62
CA GLY A 131 15.26 0.22 -13.42
C GLY A 131 14.65 0.79 -14.69
N LYS A 132 15.33 0.63 -15.84
CA LYS A 132 14.76 0.99 -17.16
C LYS A 132 13.55 0.15 -17.52
N ARG A 133 13.57 -1.17 -17.24
CA ARG A 133 12.49 -2.11 -17.52
C ARG A 133 11.23 -1.81 -16.71
N VAL A 134 11.39 -1.46 -15.43
CA VAL A 134 10.28 -1.29 -14.48
C VAL A 134 9.84 0.15 -14.33
N ARG A 135 10.48 1.10 -15.01
CA ARG A 135 10.09 2.52 -14.96
C ARG A 135 8.67 2.67 -15.50
N LYS A 136 7.77 3.14 -14.65
CA LYS A 136 6.41 3.54 -14.98
C LYS A 136 6.24 5.03 -14.69
N ASP A 137 5.52 5.72 -15.57
CA ASP A 137 5.25 7.15 -15.42
C ASP A 137 4.11 7.40 -14.42
N ASP A 138 3.13 6.49 -14.34
CA ASP A 138 1.98 6.61 -13.44
C ASP A 138 1.53 5.24 -12.90
N PRO A 139 2.09 4.78 -11.76
CA PRO A 139 1.66 3.55 -11.12
C PRO A 139 0.20 3.54 -10.67
N ALA A 140 -0.39 4.70 -10.38
CA ALA A 140 -1.79 4.78 -9.98
C ALA A 140 -2.70 4.43 -11.16
N ALA A 141 -2.40 4.96 -12.35
CA ALA A 141 -3.12 4.63 -13.58
C ALA A 141 -2.96 3.15 -13.99
N ASP A 142 -1.82 2.52 -13.67
CA ASP A 142 -1.63 1.09 -13.90
C ASP A 142 -2.47 0.24 -12.92
N LEU A 143 -2.54 0.61 -11.65
CA LEU A 143 -3.36 -0.08 -10.63
C LEU A 143 -4.88 0.03 -10.86
N GLU A 144 -5.32 0.94 -11.73
CA GLU A 144 -6.71 1.00 -12.24
C GLU A 144 -7.00 -0.07 -13.31
N LYS A 145 -5.97 -0.53 -14.02
CA LYS A 145 -6.09 -1.47 -15.16
C LYS A 145 -5.78 -2.90 -14.77
N GLN A 146 -5.02 -3.10 -13.69
CA GLN A 146 -4.59 -4.42 -13.25
C GLN A 146 -4.55 -4.56 -11.72
N SER A 147 -4.43 -5.80 -11.25
CA SER A 147 -4.28 -6.09 -9.82
C SER A 147 -2.92 -5.63 -9.28
N LEU A 148 -2.84 -5.39 -7.96
CA LEU A 148 -1.57 -5.12 -7.29
C LEU A 148 -0.56 -6.23 -7.55
N GLU A 149 -0.97 -7.49 -7.44
CA GLU A 149 -0.10 -8.64 -7.70
C GLU A 149 0.50 -8.61 -9.11
N SER A 150 -0.31 -8.32 -10.13
CA SER A 150 0.14 -8.26 -11.52
C SER A 150 1.19 -7.16 -11.70
N LEU A 151 0.93 -5.97 -11.16
CA LEU A 151 1.88 -4.87 -11.21
C LEU A 151 3.18 -5.20 -10.44
N LEU A 152 3.09 -5.80 -9.25
CA LEU A 152 4.28 -6.19 -8.48
C LEU A 152 5.11 -7.27 -9.21
N ASN A 153 4.48 -8.19 -9.94
CA ASN A 153 5.18 -9.17 -10.77
C ASN A 153 6.02 -8.51 -11.88
N GLU A 154 5.58 -7.37 -12.42
CA GLU A 154 6.38 -6.60 -13.39
C GLU A 154 7.62 -5.97 -12.74
N TYR A 155 7.50 -5.54 -11.48
CA TYR A 155 8.57 -4.86 -10.73
C TYR A 155 9.63 -5.80 -10.16
N ILE A 156 9.30 -7.06 -9.90
CA ILE A 156 10.26 -8.00 -9.33
C ILE A 156 11.42 -8.27 -10.31
N PRO A 157 12.68 -8.31 -9.80
CA PRO A 157 13.80 -8.76 -10.61
C PRO A 157 13.65 -10.23 -11.03
N LYS A 158 14.00 -10.55 -12.28
CA LYS A 158 13.98 -11.93 -12.79
C LYS A 158 15.21 -12.68 -12.33
N SER A 159 15.14 -14.02 -12.30
CA SER A 159 16.34 -14.84 -12.06
C SER A 159 17.41 -14.52 -13.12
N GLY A 160 18.65 -14.34 -12.67
CA GLY A 160 19.76 -13.86 -13.51
C GLY A 160 19.89 -12.33 -13.65
N GLU A 161 18.97 -11.54 -13.08
CA GLU A 161 19.17 -10.09 -12.92
C GLU A 161 20.03 -9.79 -11.67
N TRP A 162 19.78 -8.69 -10.96
CA TRP A 162 20.65 -8.21 -9.88
C TRP A 162 20.45 -8.88 -8.52
N LEU A 163 19.42 -9.71 -8.37
CA LEU A 163 19.16 -10.50 -7.16
C LEU A 163 19.65 -11.94 -7.33
N SER A 164 20.22 -12.51 -6.26
CA SER A 164 20.42 -13.97 -6.20
C SER A 164 19.08 -14.70 -6.08
N ASP A 165 19.05 -16.00 -6.37
CA ASP A 165 17.82 -16.79 -6.22
C ASP A 165 17.33 -16.82 -4.75
N LYS A 166 18.24 -16.73 -3.78
CA LYS A 166 17.90 -16.61 -2.35
C LYS A 166 17.22 -15.28 -2.05
N ASP A 167 17.81 -14.16 -2.50
CA ASP A 167 17.21 -12.84 -2.31
C ASP A 167 15.86 -12.75 -3.03
N LEU A 168 15.77 -13.28 -4.25
CA LEU A 168 14.54 -13.33 -5.01
C LEU A 168 13.43 -14.07 -4.26
N SER A 169 13.74 -15.21 -3.64
CA SER A 169 12.80 -15.95 -2.78
C SER A 169 12.31 -15.11 -1.60
N ALA A 170 13.18 -14.37 -0.92
CA ALA A 170 12.79 -13.46 0.17
C ALA A 170 11.87 -12.32 -0.33
N ILE A 171 12.21 -11.69 -1.47
CA ILE A 171 11.37 -10.66 -2.09
C ILE A 171 10.00 -11.23 -2.53
N GLN A 172 9.94 -12.46 -3.02
CA GLN A 172 8.68 -13.11 -3.38
C GLN A 172 7.78 -13.36 -2.16
N LYS A 173 8.34 -13.74 -1.01
CA LYS A 173 7.59 -13.87 0.25
C LYS A 173 7.04 -12.51 0.69
N PHE A 174 7.86 -11.45 0.63
CA PHE A 174 7.42 -10.09 0.90
C PHE A 174 6.29 -9.64 -0.03
N LYS A 175 6.38 -9.92 -1.33
CA LYS A 175 5.29 -9.66 -2.29
C LYS A 175 4.00 -10.37 -1.85
N ALA A 176 4.09 -11.66 -1.52
CA ALA A 176 2.92 -12.44 -1.12
C ALA A 176 2.24 -11.87 0.14
N GLU A 177 3.04 -11.41 1.12
CA GLU A 177 2.55 -10.72 2.31
C GLU A 177 1.80 -9.43 1.96
N ILE A 178 2.38 -8.58 1.11
CA ILE A 178 1.76 -7.33 0.64
C ILE A 178 0.44 -7.60 -0.10
N VAL A 179 0.44 -8.57 -1.01
CA VAL A 179 -0.75 -8.94 -1.80
C VAL A 179 -1.87 -9.44 -0.89
N ARG A 180 -1.55 -10.27 0.11
CA ARG A 180 -2.53 -10.74 1.09
C ARG A 180 -3.12 -9.59 1.89
N LEU A 181 -2.27 -8.72 2.47
CA LEU A 181 -2.73 -7.57 3.26
C LEU A 181 -3.64 -6.66 2.44
N ASN A 182 -3.26 -6.36 1.19
CA ASN A 182 -4.10 -5.58 0.29
C ASN A 182 -5.45 -6.24 0.01
N ALA A 183 -5.46 -7.54 -0.28
CA ALA A 183 -6.71 -8.27 -0.54
C ALA A 183 -7.66 -8.24 0.68
N ASP A 184 -7.12 -8.30 1.89
CA ASP A 184 -7.92 -8.18 3.11
C ASP A 184 -8.43 -6.75 3.33
N CYS A 185 -7.64 -5.73 2.97
CA CYS A 185 -8.10 -4.34 2.97
C CYS A 185 -9.22 -4.07 1.96
N GLU A 186 -9.12 -4.65 0.76
CA GLU A 186 -10.15 -4.54 -0.28
C GLU A 186 -11.49 -5.13 0.17
N LYS A 187 -11.46 -6.25 0.89
CA LYS A 187 -12.67 -6.86 1.48
C LYS A 187 -13.26 -5.99 2.60
N LYS A 188 -12.41 -5.34 3.41
CA LYS A 188 -12.85 -4.48 4.52
C LYS A 188 -13.43 -3.14 4.01
N GLY A 189 -12.87 -2.59 2.94
CA GLY A 189 -13.14 -1.21 2.52
C GLY A 189 -12.12 -0.18 3.03
N GLY A 190 -10.97 -0.63 3.53
CA GLY A 190 -9.92 0.21 4.14
C GLY A 190 -8.85 -0.67 4.79
N TYR A 191 -7.94 -0.08 5.55
CA TYR A 191 -6.90 -0.85 6.24
C TYR A 191 -7.49 -1.77 7.32
N THR A 192 -7.03 -3.03 7.36
CA THR A 192 -7.23 -3.91 8.52
C THR A 192 -6.28 -3.53 9.67
N PRO A 193 -6.54 -3.93 10.92
CA PRO A 193 -5.62 -3.66 12.04
C PRO A 193 -4.20 -4.19 11.79
N GLU A 194 -4.10 -5.36 11.18
CA GLU A 194 -2.83 -5.97 10.77
C GLU A 194 -2.13 -5.12 9.69
N ALA A 195 -2.87 -4.75 8.64
CA ALA A 195 -2.36 -3.98 7.52
C ALA A 195 -1.87 -2.58 7.94
N VAL A 196 -2.61 -1.90 8.82
CA VAL A 196 -2.18 -0.64 9.43
C VAL A 196 -0.86 -0.82 10.16
N THR A 197 -0.78 -1.81 11.06
CA THR A 197 0.40 -2.04 11.90
C THR A 197 1.62 -2.33 11.02
N TYR A 198 1.41 -3.13 9.98
CA TYR A 198 2.44 -3.47 9.02
C TYR A 198 2.91 -2.25 8.21
N TYR A 199 1.97 -1.47 7.67
CA TYR A 199 2.27 -0.31 6.84
C TYR A 199 2.95 0.80 7.64
N ASP A 200 2.44 1.15 8.82
CA ASP A 200 3.03 2.18 9.70
C ASP A 200 4.44 1.77 10.15
N ARG A 201 4.72 0.47 10.31
CA ARG A 201 6.04 -0.03 10.70
C ARG A 201 7.10 0.11 9.61
N TYR A 202 6.73 -0.06 8.34
CA TYR A 202 7.71 -0.23 7.26
C TYR A 202 7.66 0.85 6.17
N SER A 203 6.70 1.77 6.22
CA SER A 203 6.58 2.85 5.23
C SER A 203 7.50 4.03 5.52
N GLY A 204 7.68 4.90 4.50
CA GLY A 204 8.48 6.11 4.62
C GLY A 204 9.95 5.83 4.93
N ASP A 205 10.47 6.46 5.97
CA ASP A 205 11.88 6.33 6.39
C ASP A 205 12.22 4.94 6.94
N HIS A 206 11.20 4.13 7.27
CA HIS A 206 11.36 2.77 7.78
C HIS A 206 11.42 1.69 6.70
N ASN A 207 11.43 2.07 5.41
CA ASN A 207 11.64 1.12 4.32
C ASN A 207 12.96 0.35 4.47
N ILE A 208 13.99 0.99 5.05
CA ILE A 208 15.30 0.38 5.29
C ILE A 208 15.21 -0.77 6.32
N ASP A 209 14.34 -0.66 7.32
CA ASP A 209 14.18 -1.68 8.37
C ASP A 209 13.64 -2.97 7.78
N LYS A 210 12.64 -2.88 6.89
CA LYS A 210 12.14 -4.06 6.17
C LYS A 210 13.19 -4.62 5.22
N ALA A 211 13.93 -3.76 4.50
CA ALA A 211 14.99 -4.21 3.61
C ALA A 211 16.09 -4.99 4.37
N GLN A 212 16.48 -4.52 5.55
CA GLN A 212 17.40 -5.23 6.44
C GLN A 212 16.81 -6.56 6.94
N GLN A 213 15.53 -6.59 7.32
CA GLN A 213 14.86 -7.84 7.71
C GLN A 213 14.91 -8.87 6.57
N LEU A 214 14.55 -8.47 5.35
CA LEU A 214 14.58 -9.35 4.17
C LEU A 214 16.00 -9.84 3.88
N ARG A 215 17.01 -9.01 4.14
CA ARG A 215 18.41 -9.38 3.96
C ARG A 215 18.81 -10.49 4.92
N ASN A 216 18.41 -10.35 6.18
CA ASN A 216 18.65 -11.37 7.21
C ASN A 216 17.94 -12.69 6.86
N GLU A 217 16.71 -12.63 6.33
CA GLU A 217 15.99 -13.82 5.86
C GLU A 217 16.69 -14.49 4.67
N ALA A 218 17.26 -13.72 3.74
CA ALA A 218 17.98 -14.25 2.57
C ALA A 218 19.35 -14.86 2.92
N LEU A 219 19.94 -14.47 4.05
CA LEU A 219 21.23 -14.98 4.53
C LEU A 219 21.13 -16.31 5.30
N GLN A 220 19.94 -16.67 5.77
CA GLN A 220 19.66 -17.96 6.41
C GLN A 220 19.62 -19.12 5.39
#